data_AF-A0A328B3E4-F1
#
_entry.id   AF-A0A328B3E4-F1
#
_cell.length_a   1.000
_cell.length_b   1.000
_cell.length_c   1.000
_cell.angle_alpha   90.00
_cell.angle_beta   90.00
_cell.angle_gamma   90.00
#
_symmetry.space_group_name_H-M   'P 1'
#
loop_
_entity.id
_entity.type
_entity.pdbx_description
1 polymer ?
#
loop_
_entity_poly.entity_id
_entity_poly.type
_entity_poly.pdbx_seq_one_letter_code
_entity_poly.pdbx_strand_id
1 'polypeptide(L)'
;MLAGCATSPEPRHTASTPYYTPTARSDERLEAQASAFESFMHKASGIDASFSGPGEVSQALQTGASHEPKQFEAGMIAYAAMAALQEPGFVAGVQRASRDRDLANRLTANPELATDLPGGDAAAARANAALFRQGEALADDGQKVKRAAYSVQHQAWSKARVPDPAGRLSRVKRLSTVSYQASAGDEARMRGAVAQGGRRGGATSPVVARGVALAALSVLGQSDRGRALMSEPRTAMCLRMAKLNLYQCLASAGPHYEDIFCLGQHAMIDPGQCVVEATKAPTHRMVATKASYRR
;
A
#
# COMPACT_ATOMS: atom_id res chain seq x y z
N MET A 1 -19.52 75.60 15.85
CA MET A 1 -19.23 74.21 16.23
C MET A 1 -19.44 73.33 15.00
N LEU A 2 -18.37 72.92 14.32
CA LEU A 2 -18.40 71.85 13.32
C LEU A 2 -17.15 70.98 13.57
N ALA A 3 -17.42 69.70 13.82
CA ALA A 3 -16.47 68.71 14.32
C ALA A 3 -15.54 68.19 13.21
N GLY A 4 -14.27 67.96 13.56
CA GLY A 4 -13.27 67.37 12.69
C GLY A 4 -13.36 65.84 12.64
N CYS A 5 -13.16 65.27 11.45
CA CYS A 5 -12.99 63.84 11.25
C CYS A 5 -11.52 63.46 11.42
N ALA A 6 -11.20 62.65 12.43
CA ALA A 6 -9.91 62.00 12.59
C ALA A 6 -9.87 60.72 11.75
N THR A 7 -8.86 60.58 10.89
CA THR A 7 -8.58 59.35 10.14
C THR A 7 -7.55 58.53 10.92
N SER A 8 -7.94 57.33 11.38
CA SER A 8 -7.02 56.39 12.02
C SER A 8 -6.04 55.80 11.00
N PRO A 9 -4.75 55.57 11.34
CA PRO A 9 -3.80 54.93 10.45
C PRO A 9 -3.98 53.40 10.44
N GLU A 10 -3.93 52.83 9.25
CA GLU A 10 -4.06 51.40 8.96
C GLU A 10 -2.86 50.60 9.52
N PRO A 11 -3.07 49.38 10.08
CA PRO A 11 -1.98 48.58 10.62
C PRO A 11 -1.14 47.99 9.49
N ARG A 12 0.19 48.14 9.59
CA ARG A 12 1.16 47.53 8.67
C ARG A 12 1.12 46.01 8.81
N HIS A 13 0.68 45.33 7.76
CA HIS A 13 0.76 43.88 7.66
C HIS A 13 2.22 43.42 7.75
N THR A 14 2.52 42.67 8.81
CA THR A 14 3.80 42.00 9.03
C THR A 14 4.02 40.89 8.00
N ALA A 15 5.30 40.69 7.68
CA ALA A 15 5.80 39.78 6.65
C ALA A 15 5.19 38.37 6.71
N SER A 16 4.76 37.86 5.55
CA SER A 16 4.29 36.50 5.35
C SER A 16 5.43 35.49 5.54
N THR A 17 5.22 34.53 6.44
CA THR A 17 5.98 33.29 6.56
C THR A 17 5.98 32.54 5.22
N PRO A 18 7.10 31.97 4.74
CA PRO A 18 7.09 31.24 3.48
C PRO A 18 6.30 29.93 3.66
N TYR A 19 5.09 29.91 3.12
CA TYR A 19 4.25 28.72 3.04
C TYR A 19 4.90 27.69 2.10
N TYR A 20 4.97 26.45 2.58
CA TYR A 20 5.23 25.25 1.78
C TYR A 20 4.40 25.30 0.49
N THR A 21 5.07 25.38 -0.67
CA THR A 21 4.42 25.23 -1.97
C THR A 21 4.76 23.82 -2.46
N PRO A 22 3.88 22.82 -2.27
CA PRO A 22 4.06 21.55 -2.95
C PRO A 22 4.00 21.82 -4.45
N THR A 23 4.80 21.12 -5.25
CA THR A 23 4.47 20.96 -6.67
C THR A 23 3.20 20.10 -6.71
N ALA A 24 2.03 20.75 -6.64
CA ALA A 24 0.73 20.12 -6.37
C ALA A 24 0.47 18.81 -7.15
N ARG A 25 0.98 18.71 -8.38
CA ARG A 25 0.81 17.56 -9.27
C ARG A 25 1.56 16.29 -8.84
N SER A 26 2.74 16.40 -8.23
CA SER A 26 3.54 15.22 -7.86
C SER A 26 3.06 14.58 -6.56
N ASP A 27 2.54 15.39 -5.64
CA ASP A 27 1.90 14.91 -4.42
C ASP A 27 0.53 14.30 -4.73
N GLU A 28 -0.23 14.87 -5.68
CA GLU A 28 -1.47 14.28 -6.22
C GLU A 28 -1.24 12.87 -6.81
N ARG A 29 -0.11 12.67 -7.51
CA ARG A 29 0.26 11.34 -8.03
C ARG A 29 0.57 10.33 -6.91
N LEU A 30 1.25 10.76 -5.84
CA LEU A 30 1.56 9.91 -4.69
C LEU A 30 0.27 9.50 -3.97
N GLU A 31 -0.65 10.44 -3.76
CA GLU A 31 -1.96 10.19 -3.18
C GLU A 31 -2.78 9.21 -4.02
N ALA A 32 -2.86 9.43 -5.35
CA ALA A 32 -3.58 8.53 -6.24
C ALA A 32 -3.03 7.08 -6.20
N GLN A 33 -1.71 6.92 -6.08
CA GLN A 33 -1.08 5.60 -5.93
C GLN A 33 -1.42 4.94 -4.60
N ALA A 34 -1.34 5.69 -3.49
CA ALA A 34 -1.73 5.21 -2.17
C ALA A 34 -3.22 4.83 -2.13
N SER A 35 -4.08 5.63 -2.77
CA SER A 35 -5.52 5.38 -2.87
C SER A 35 -5.85 4.15 -3.69
N ALA A 36 -5.11 3.86 -4.77
CA ALA A 36 -5.30 2.63 -5.52
C ALA A 36 -5.01 1.38 -4.67
N PHE A 37 -3.93 1.41 -3.87
CA PHE A 37 -3.63 0.34 -2.91
C PHE A 37 -4.73 0.21 -1.86
N GLU A 38 -5.07 1.30 -1.16
CA GLU A 38 -6.08 1.28 -0.10
C GLU A 38 -7.44 0.83 -0.63
N SER A 39 -7.85 1.28 -1.81
CA SER A 39 -9.11 0.89 -2.45
C SER A 39 -9.19 -0.61 -2.71
N PHE A 40 -8.10 -1.22 -3.20
CA PHE A 40 -8.06 -2.67 -3.36
C PHE A 40 -8.15 -3.37 -2.00
N MET A 41 -7.32 -2.97 -1.03
CA MET A 41 -7.29 -3.60 0.29
C MET A 41 -8.67 -3.55 0.95
N HIS A 42 -9.32 -2.39 0.93
CA HIS A 42 -10.66 -2.19 1.46
C HIS A 42 -11.71 -3.05 0.76
N LYS A 43 -11.75 -3.04 -0.58
CA LYS A 43 -12.75 -3.80 -1.36
C LYS A 43 -12.56 -5.30 -1.22
N ALA A 44 -11.31 -5.78 -1.20
CA ALA A 44 -11.01 -7.20 -1.07
C ALA A 44 -11.30 -7.70 0.35
N SER A 45 -10.90 -6.98 1.40
CA SER A 45 -11.28 -7.30 2.79
C SER A 45 -12.79 -7.22 3.02
N GLY A 46 -13.49 -6.36 2.27
CA GLY A 46 -14.96 -6.24 2.34
C GLY A 46 -15.74 -7.34 1.61
N ILE A 47 -15.09 -8.38 1.07
CA ILE A 47 -15.79 -9.52 0.46
C ILE A 47 -16.53 -10.31 1.56
N ASP A 48 -17.86 -10.36 1.45
CA ASP A 48 -18.70 -11.19 2.32
C ASP A 48 -18.46 -12.67 2.04
N ALA A 49 -18.22 -13.44 3.09
CA ALA A 49 -18.00 -14.88 3.02
C ALA A 49 -19.31 -15.70 2.98
N SER A 50 -20.47 -15.04 3.03
CA SER A 50 -21.82 -15.64 3.09
C SER A 50 -22.39 -15.96 1.71
N PHE A 51 -21.63 -16.67 0.86
CA PHE A 51 -22.02 -16.94 -0.52
C PHE A 51 -23.33 -17.76 -0.63
N SER A 52 -24.28 -17.24 -1.39
CA SER A 52 -25.58 -17.83 -1.68
C SER A 52 -25.69 -18.37 -3.11
N GLY A 53 -24.77 -18.00 -4.02
CA GLY A 53 -24.79 -18.51 -5.37
C GLY A 53 -23.61 -18.14 -6.28
N PRO A 54 -23.58 -18.69 -7.52
CA PRO A 54 -22.49 -18.52 -8.48
C PRO A 54 -22.15 -17.07 -8.86
N GLY A 55 -23.18 -16.20 -8.91
CA GLY A 55 -23.01 -14.79 -9.28
C GLY A 55 -22.12 -14.02 -8.30
N GLU A 56 -22.37 -14.22 -7.00
CA GLU A 56 -21.60 -13.61 -5.92
C GLU A 56 -20.15 -14.10 -5.92
N VAL A 57 -19.92 -15.40 -6.15
CA VAL A 57 -18.57 -15.97 -6.29
C VAL A 57 -17.81 -15.32 -7.45
N SER A 58 -18.46 -15.18 -8.60
CA SER A 58 -17.87 -14.52 -9.78
C SER A 58 -17.53 -13.05 -9.51
N GLN A 59 -18.40 -12.31 -8.82
CA GLN A 59 -18.17 -10.91 -8.46
C GLN A 59 -17.02 -10.77 -7.46
N ALA A 60 -17.02 -11.59 -6.41
CA ALA A 60 -15.97 -11.60 -5.39
C ALA A 60 -14.60 -11.94 -6.00
N LEU A 61 -14.55 -12.89 -6.93
CA LEU A 61 -13.34 -13.23 -7.66
C LEU A 61 -12.82 -12.06 -8.51
N GLN A 62 -13.71 -11.32 -9.17
CA GLN A 62 -13.33 -10.11 -9.92
C GLN A 62 -12.75 -9.03 -9.00
N THR A 63 -13.35 -8.83 -7.83
CA THR A 63 -12.86 -7.90 -6.81
C THR A 63 -11.47 -8.30 -6.30
N GLY A 64 -11.30 -9.54 -5.82
CA GLY A 64 -10.03 -10.01 -5.26
C GLY A 64 -8.89 -10.09 -6.29
N ALA A 65 -9.20 -10.25 -7.58
CA ALA A 65 -8.20 -10.33 -8.65
C ALA A 65 -7.86 -8.98 -9.30
N SER A 66 -8.54 -7.90 -8.93
CA SER A 66 -8.56 -6.61 -9.66
C SER A 66 -7.24 -5.82 -9.63
N HIS A 67 -6.31 -6.13 -8.71
CA HIS A 67 -5.07 -5.36 -8.62
C HIS A 67 -4.09 -5.71 -9.76
N GLU A 68 -3.51 -4.70 -10.39
CA GLU A 68 -2.32 -4.86 -11.24
C GLU A 68 -1.07 -4.94 -10.35
N PRO A 69 -0.20 -5.96 -10.46
CA PRO A 69 0.89 -6.19 -9.51
C PRO A 69 1.87 -5.02 -9.32
N LYS A 70 2.27 -4.34 -10.40
CA LYS A 70 3.24 -3.23 -10.29
C LYS A 70 2.61 -1.99 -9.64
N GLN A 71 1.37 -1.68 -10.00
CA GLN A 71 0.61 -0.60 -9.37
C GLN A 71 0.36 -0.91 -7.89
N PHE A 72 0.03 -2.16 -7.56
CA PHE A 72 -0.19 -2.57 -6.18
C PHE A 72 1.07 -2.39 -5.31
N GLU A 73 2.22 -2.82 -5.82
CA GLU A 73 3.52 -2.62 -5.16
C GLU A 73 3.85 -1.13 -4.98
N ALA A 74 3.74 -0.34 -6.04
CA ALA A 74 4.00 1.09 -5.98
C ALA A 74 3.04 1.79 -5.01
N GLY A 75 1.74 1.44 -5.05
CA GLY A 75 0.73 1.98 -4.17
C GLY A 75 0.94 1.61 -2.71
N MET A 76 1.46 0.42 -2.43
CA MET A 76 1.84 0.00 -1.08
C MET A 76 2.95 0.90 -0.50
N ILE A 77 3.99 1.18 -1.29
CA ILE A 77 5.08 2.08 -0.86
C ILE A 77 4.57 3.53 -0.72
N ALA A 78 3.71 3.97 -1.63
CA ALA A 78 3.03 5.27 -1.51
C ALA A 78 2.18 5.37 -0.24
N TYR A 79 1.44 4.33 0.10
CA TYR A 79 0.62 4.26 1.31
C TYR A 79 1.49 4.36 2.58
N ALA A 80 2.66 3.72 2.60
CA ALA A 80 3.64 3.89 3.66
C ALA A 80 4.15 5.34 3.76
N ALA A 81 4.38 6.01 2.62
CA ALA A 81 4.76 7.42 2.59
C ALA A 81 3.65 8.31 3.17
N MET A 82 2.40 8.12 2.76
CA MET A 82 1.25 8.86 3.28
C MET A 82 1.06 8.66 4.79
N ALA A 83 1.32 7.45 5.30
CA ALA A 83 1.31 7.16 6.73
C ALA A 83 2.48 7.85 7.47
N ALA A 84 3.68 7.88 6.89
CA ALA A 84 4.84 8.58 7.45
C ALA A 84 4.63 10.10 7.53
N LEU A 85 3.98 10.69 6.52
CA LEU A 85 3.63 12.13 6.48
C LEU A 85 2.68 12.56 7.62
N GLN A 86 1.99 11.62 8.26
CA GLN A 86 1.16 11.92 9.43
C GLN A 86 1.96 12.14 10.73
N GLU A 87 3.28 11.98 10.69
CA GLU A 87 4.15 12.21 11.85
C GLU A 87 4.70 13.67 11.84
N PRO A 88 4.15 14.58 12.65
CA PRO A 88 4.51 16.01 12.58
C PRO A 88 5.97 16.26 12.94
N GLY A 89 6.54 15.48 13.88
CA GLY A 89 7.95 15.58 14.25
C GLY A 89 8.88 15.29 13.08
N PHE A 90 8.52 14.31 12.25
CA PHE A 90 9.24 13.95 11.03
C PHE A 90 9.17 15.05 9.98
N VAL A 91 7.96 15.54 9.67
CA VAL A 91 7.77 16.61 8.68
C VAL A 91 8.58 17.85 9.06
N ALA A 92 8.50 18.28 10.32
CA ALA A 92 9.29 19.41 10.81
C ALA A 92 10.81 19.12 10.80
N GLY A 93 11.21 17.87 11.02
CA GLY A 93 12.59 17.40 10.90
C GLY A 93 13.14 17.55 9.49
N VAL A 94 12.40 17.04 8.49
CA VAL A 94 12.77 17.13 7.07
C VAL A 94 12.82 18.59 6.60
N GLN A 95 11.85 19.42 7.00
CA GLN A 95 11.85 20.85 6.68
C GLN A 95 13.10 21.55 7.20
N ARG A 96 13.56 21.24 8.41
CA ARG A 96 14.83 21.77 8.95
C ARG A 96 16.04 21.24 8.17
N ALA A 97 16.02 19.98 7.78
CA ALA A 97 17.08 19.33 7.01
C ALA A 97 17.16 19.82 5.55
N SER A 98 16.11 20.48 5.02
CA SER A 98 16.06 21.03 3.65
C SER A 98 17.16 22.06 3.32
N ARG A 99 17.88 22.56 4.34
CA ARG A 99 19.09 23.39 4.17
C ARG A 99 20.22 22.63 3.46
N ASP A 100 20.28 21.31 3.61
CA ASP A 100 21.17 20.44 2.86
C ASP A 100 20.59 20.19 1.46
N ARG A 101 21.22 20.80 0.44
CA ARG A 101 20.80 20.69 -0.96
C ARG A 101 21.05 19.30 -1.55
N ASP A 102 21.91 18.49 -0.94
CA ASP A 102 22.22 17.15 -1.41
C ASP A 102 21.34 16.06 -0.78
N LEU A 103 20.58 16.40 0.27
CA LEU A 103 19.74 15.46 1.00
C LEU A 103 18.82 14.63 0.09
N ALA A 104 18.19 15.26 -0.90
CA ALA A 104 17.30 14.56 -1.83
C ALA A 104 18.05 13.52 -2.71
N ASN A 105 19.30 13.79 -3.11
CA ASN A 105 20.12 12.81 -3.84
C ASN A 105 20.45 11.62 -2.95
N ARG A 106 20.89 11.90 -1.72
CA ARG A 106 21.25 10.89 -0.73
C ARG A 106 20.07 9.99 -0.36
N LEU A 107 18.88 10.55 -0.16
CA LEU A 107 17.65 9.78 0.11
C LEU A 107 17.25 8.89 -1.07
N THR A 108 17.47 9.35 -2.30
CA THR A 108 17.17 8.55 -3.51
C THR A 108 18.17 7.39 -3.65
N ALA A 109 19.43 7.62 -3.32
CA ALA A 109 20.49 6.61 -3.39
C ALA A 109 20.43 5.61 -2.21
N ASN A 110 20.08 6.09 -1.01
CA ASN A 110 19.97 5.31 0.20
C ASN A 110 18.71 5.72 1.00
N PRO A 111 17.57 5.05 0.76
CA PRO A 111 16.30 5.40 1.41
C PRO A 111 16.30 5.15 2.93
N GLU A 112 17.20 4.33 3.46
CA GLU A 112 17.30 4.08 4.91
C GLU A 112 17.71 5.35 5.68
N LEU A 113 18.43 6.27 5.04
CA LEU A 113 18.79 7.57 5.65
C LEU A 113 17.55 8.37 6.12
N ALA A 114 16.38 8.12 5.53
CA ALA A 114 15.16 8.80 5.91
C ALA A 114 14.73 8.47 7.34
N THR A 115 15.06 7.28 7.85
CA THR A 115 14.72 6.88 9.22
C THR A 115 15.61 7.52 10.28
N ASP A 116 16.79 8.00 9.87
CA ASP A 116 17.76 8.65 10.76
C ASP A 116 17.52 10.17 10.89
N LEU A 117 16.64 10.72 10.03
CA LEU A 117 16.20 12.10 10.16
C LEU A 117 15.43 12.30 11.46
N PRO A 118 15.39 13.51 12.05
CA PRO A 118 14.61 13.77 13.25
C PRO A 118 13.14 13.37 13.05
N GLY A 119 12.64 12.44 13.87
CA GLY A 119 11.29 11.85 13.77
C GLY A 119 11.14 10.71 12.75
N GLY A 120 12.22 10.29 12.09
CA GLY A 120 12.21 9.24 11.07
C GLY A 120 11.88 7.85 11.62
N ASP A 121 12.36 7.50 12.81
CA ASP A 121 12.02 6.29 13.56
C ASP A 121 10.51 6.21 13.85
N ALA A 122 9.98 7.34 14.28
CA ALA A 122 8.59 7.61 14.58
C ALA A 122 7.70 7.46 13.33
N ALA A 123 8.10 8.05 12.22
CA ALA A 123 7.44 7.93 10.92
C ALA A 123 7.50 6.50 10.38
N ALA A 124 8.65 5.83 10.50
CA ALA A 124 8.83 4.43 10.11
C ALA A 124 7.92 3.49 10.91
N ALA A 125 7.85 3.66 12.22
CA ALA A 125 6.98 2.85 13.07
C ALA A 125 5.49 3.04 12.74
N ARG A 126 5.10 4.27 12.36
CA ARG A 126 3.73 4.55 11.91
C ARG A 126 3.43 3.91 10.55
N ALA A 127 4.32 4.07 9.59
CA ALA A 127 4.20 3.45 8.26
C ALA A 127 4.15 1.92 8.34
N ASN A 128 4.98 1.32 9.21
CA ASN A 128 5.00 -0.11 9.49
C ASN A 128 3.64 -0.59 10.03
N ALA A 129 3.09 0.10 11.04
CA ALA A 129 1.78 -0.22 11.61
C ALA A 129 0.65 -0.10 10.58
N ALA A 130 0.67 0.94 9.74
CA ALA A 130 -0.35 1.16 8.72
C ALA A 130 -0.36 0.03 7.67
N LEU A 131 0.80 -0.38 7.16
CA LEU A 131 0.89 -1.50 6.22
C LEU A 131 0.52 -2.83 6.87
N PHE A 132 1.01 -3.08 8.08
CA PHE A 132 0.74 -4.34 8.77
C PHE A 132 -0.76 -4.55 8.98
N ARG A 133 -1.50 -3.51 9.40
CA ARG A 133 -2.96 -3.60 9.56
C ARG A 133 -3.67 -3.96 8.27
N GLN A 134 -3.29 -3.33 7.15
CA GLN A 134 -3.92 -3.65 5.86
C GLN A 134 -3.64 -5.09 5.44
N GLY A 135 -2.38 -5.54 5.55
CA GLY A 135 -2.00 -6.91 5.21
C GLY A 135 -2.68 -7.96 6.08
N GLU A 136 -2.74 -7.73 7.40
CA GLU A 136 -3.40 -8.62 8.36
C GLU A 136 -4.90 -8.70 8.10
N ALA A 137 -5.58 -7.57 7.91
CA ALA A 137 -7.01 -7.54 7.60
C ALA A 137 -7.34 -8.36 6.33
N LEU A 138 -6.57 -8.17 5.24
CA LEU A 138 -6.80 -8.93 4.01
C LEU A 138 -6.54 -10.42 4.19
N ALA A 139 -5.50 -10.79 4.93
CA ALA A 139 -5.19 -12.19 5.19
C ALA A 139 -6.28 -12.86 6.06
N ASP A 140 -6.72 -12.19 7.12
CA ASP A 140 -7.75 -12.70 8.04
C ASP A 140 -9.11 -12.84 7.37
N ASP A 141 -9.51 -11.85 6.57
CA ASP A 141 -10.73 -11.94 5.77
C ASP A 141 -10.62 -13.02 4.69
N GLY A 142 -9.42 -13.18 4.11
CA GLY A 142 -9.14 -14.28 3.18
C GLY A 142 -9.29 -15.65 3.84
N GLN A 143 -8.94 -15.80 5.13
CA GLN A 143 -9.21 -17.02 5.89
C GLN A 143 -10.70 -17.27 6.08
N LYS A 144 -11.52 -16.22 6.29
CA LYS A 144 -12.98 -16.35 6.37
C LYS A 144 -13.56 -16.84 5.04
N VAL A 145 -13.16 -16.23 3.92
CA VAL A 145 -13.59 -16.62 2.57
C VAL A 145 -13.14 -18.05 2.25
N LYS A 146 -11.89 -18.40 2.54
CA LYS A 146 -11.37 -19.77 2.36
C LYS A 146 -12.17 -20.80 3.17
N ARG A 147 -12.52 -20.49 4.43
CA ARG A 147 -13.38 -21.36 5.26
C ARG A 147 -14.78 -21.51 4.66
N ALA A 148 -15.34 -20.45 4.07
CA ALA A 148 -16.65 -20.51 3.43
C ALA A 148 -16.68 -21.51 2.26
N ALA A 149 -15.58 -21.69 1.52
CA ALA A 149 -15.48 -22.73 0.49
C ALA A 149 -15.82 -24.12 1.05
N TYR A 150 -15.25 -24.47 2.20
CA TYR A 150 -15.52 -25.75 2.87
C TYR A 150 -16.96 -25.85 3.41
N SER A 151 -17.52 -24.74 3.90
CA SER A 151 -18.91 -24.72 4.37
C SER A 151 -19.89 -24.91 3.21
N VAL A 152 -19.69 -24.19 2.10
CA VAL A 152 -20.64 -24.21 0.98
C VAL A 152 -20.49 -25.43 0.08
N GLN A 153 -19.37 -26.18 0.11
CA GLN A 153 -19.14 -27.35 -0.75
C GLN A 153 -20.22 -28.46 -0.59
N HIS A 154 -21.00 -28.40 0.49
CA HIS A 154 -22.11 -29.33 0.73
C HIS A 154 -23.40 -28.93 0.00
N GLN A 155 -23.50 -27.68 -0.47
CA GLN A 155 -24.67 -27.16 -1.17
C GLN A 155 -24.70 -27.59 -2.64
N ALA A 156 -25.90 -27.80 -3.21
CA ALA A 156 -26.04 -28.31 -4.58
C ALA A 156 -25.50 -27.33 -5.63
N TRP A 157 -25.78 -26.03 -5.46
CA TRP A 157 -25.33 -25.00 -6.41
C TRP A 157 -23.81 -24.85 -6.44
N SER A 158 -23.12 -25.06 -5.33
CA SER A 158 -21.67 -24.83 -5.23
C SER A 158 -20.86 -25.96 -5.89
N LYS A 159 -21.44 -27.18 -5.93
CA LYS A 159 -20.89 -28.37 -6.60
C LYS A 159 -21.13 -28.35 -8.11
N ALA A 160 -22.03 -27.49 -8.61
CA ALA A 160 -22.21 -27.32 -10.04
C ALA A 160 -20.90 -26.82 -10.67
N ARG A 161 -20.59 -27.35 -11.85
CA ARG A 161 -19.41 -26.94 -12.63
C ARG A 161 -19.58 -25.50 -13.09
N VAL A 162 -18.50 -24.72 -13.01
CA VAL A 162 -18.45 -23.40 -13.63
C VAL A 162 -18.66 -23.56 -15.15
N PRO A 163 -19.66 -22.91 -15.78
CA PRO A 163 -19.99 -23.15 -17.19
C PRO A 163 -18.88 -22.78 -18.19
N ASP A 164 -18.11 -21.73 -17.88
CA ASP A 164 -17.01 -21.22 -18.72
C ASP A 164 -15.73 -21.01 -17.89
N PRO A 165 -15.00 -22.09 -17.54
CA PRO A 165 -13.79 -21.98 -16.72
C PRO A 165 -12.67 -21.21 -17.43
N ALA A 166 -12.51 -21.43 -18.74
CA ALA A 166 -11.47 -20.79 -19.55
C ALA A 166 -11.71 -19.28 -19.68
N GLY A 167 -12.94 -18.86 -19.99
CA GLY A 167 -13.28 -17.45 -20.06
C GLY A 167 -13.30 -16.78 -18.69
N ARG A 168 -13.65 -17.49 -17.61
CA ARG A 168 -13.46 -17.01 -16.23
C ARG A 168 -11.99 -16.69 -15.95
N LEU A 169 -11.08 -17.62 -16.20
CA LEU A 169 -9.64 -17.40 -16.04
C LEU A 169 -9.14 -16.24 -16.91
N SER A 170 -9.61 -16.17 -18.16
CA SER A 170 -9.27 -15.09 -19.09
C SER A 170 -9.73 -13.71 -18.57
N ARG A 171 -10.93 -13.61 -17.98
CA ARG A 171 -11.44 -12.38 -17.33
C ARG A 171 -10.55 -11.97 -16.15
N VAL A 172 -10.23 -12.89 -15.25
CA VAL A 172 -9.35 -12.64 -14.09
C VAL A 172 -7.98 -12.14 -14.55
N LYS A 173 -7.37 -12.79 -15.55
CA LYS A 173 -6.08 -12.36 -16.11
C LYS A 173 -6.13 -10.93 -16.68
N ARG A 174 -7.17 -10.59 -17.44
CA ARG A 174 -7.35 -9.22 -17.98
C ARG A 174 -7.53 -8.18 -16.89
N LEU A 175 -8.31 -8.48 -15.85
CA LEU A 175 -8.49 -7.54 -14.72
C LEU A 175 -7.16 -7.21 -14.05
N SER A 176 -6.28 -8.21 -13.91
CA SER A 176 -4.95 -8.02 -13.34
C SER A 176 -3.95 -7.25 -14.22
N THR A 177 -4.34 -6.84 -15.44
CA THR A 177 -3.49 -5.98 -16.31
C THR A 177 -3.98 -4.54 -16.38
N VAL A 178 -5.15 -4.24 -15.80
CA VAL A 178 -5.75 -2.90 -15.83
C VAL A 178 -5.36 -2.16 -14.57
N SER A 179 -4.71 -1.01 -14.72
CA SER A 179 -4.43 -0.12 -13.60
C SER A 179 -5.71 0.54 -13.10
N TYR A 180 -5.92 0.50 -11.79
CA TYR A 180 -7.01 1.19 -11.11
C TYR A 180 -6.80 2.71 -11.16
N GLN A 181 -7.88 3.45 -11.36
CA GLN A 181 -7.87 4.92 -11.30
C GLN A 181 -8.64 5.33 -10.05
N ALA A 182 -7.95 5.98 -9.11
CA ALA A 182 -8.56 6.44 -7.88
C ALA A 182 -9.55 7.59 -8.14
N SER A 183 -10.67 7.56 -7.44
CA SER A 183 -11.62 8.66 -7.38
C SER A 183 -11.36 9.55 -6.16
N ALA A 184 -11.96 10.75 -6.12
CA ALA A 184 -11.90 11.62 -4.94
C ALA A 184 -12.44 10.92 -3.65
N GLY A 185 -13.42 10.03 -3.80
CA GLY A 185 -13.92 9.22 -2.68
C GLY A 185 -12.90 8.22 -2.16
N ASP A 186 -12.03 7.70 -3.03
CA ASP A 186 -10.92 6.80 -2.66
C ASP A 186 -9.79 7.56 -1.96
N GLU A 187 -9.52 8.80 -2.35
CA GLU A 187 -8.57 9.69 -1.65
C GLU A 187 -9.02 10.01 -0.22
N ALA A 188 -10.28 10.38 -0.03
CA ALA A 188 -10.82 10.64 1.30
C ALA A 188 -10.74 9.40 2.20
N ARG A 189 -11.05 8.21 1.65
CA ARG A 189 -10.96 6.93 2.37
C ARG A 189 -9.52 6.61 2.76
N MET A 190 -8.58 6.73 1.81
CA MET A 190 -7.16 6.51 2.06
C MET A 190 -6.62 7.44 3.13
N ARG A 191 -6.93 8.74 3.07
CA ARG A 191 -6.55 9.72 4.10
C ARG A 191 -7.09 9.32 5.47
N GLY A 192 -8.35 8.89 5.55
CA GLY A 192 -8.94 8.35 6.77
C GLY A 192 -8.22 7.12 7.30
N ALA A 193 -7.83 6.19 6.41
CA ALA A 193 -7.13 4.96 6.77
C ALA A 193 -5.71 5.22 7.30
N VAL A 194 -4.93 6.11 6.66
CA VAL A 194 -3.57 6.47 7.14
C VAL A 194 -3.60 7.36 8.38
N ALA A 195 -4.67 8.10 8.60
CA ALA A 195 -4.89 8.87 9.82
C ALA A 195 -5.11 7.97 11.05
N GLN A 196 -5.57 6.73 10.86
CA GLN A 196 -5.60 5.73 11.92
C GLN A 196 -4.19 5.59 12.51
N GLY A 197 -4.07 5.88 13.80
CA GLY A 197 -2.80 5.94 14.51
C GLY A 197 -2.13 4.58 14.70
N GLY A 198 -1.35 4.46 15.77
CA GLY A 198 -0.60 3.25 16.08
C GLY A 198 0.83 3.28 15.56
N ARG A 199 1.67 2.46 16.17
CA ARG A 199 3.11 2.38 15.91
C ARG A 199 3.56 0.94 16.08
N ARG A 200 4.40 0.47 15.17
CA ARG A 200 5.02 -0.85 15.24
C ARG A 200 6.52 -0.66 15.08
N GLY A 201 7.23 -0.72 16.19
CA GLY A 201 8.69 -0.65 16.22
C GLY A 201 9.36 -1.93 15.72
N GLY A 202 10.69 -1.91 15.69
CA GLY A 202 11.51 -3.00 15.17
C GLY A 202 12.43 -2.50 14.05
N ALA A 203 13.24 -3.40 13.50
CA ALA A 203 14.10 -3.06 12.38
C ALA A 203 13.26 -2.64 11.16
N THR A 204 13.64 -1.53 10.53
CA THR A 204 12.92 -0.98 9.38
C THR A 204 13.05 -1.91 8.17
N SER A 205 11.93 -2.23 7.53
CA SER A 205 11.94 -2.99 6.29
C SER A 205 12.30 -2.10 5.09
N PRO A 206 12.84 -2.66 3.99
CA PRO A 206 13.16 -1.90 2.79
C PRO A 206 11.96 -1.18 2.16
N VAL A 207 10.74 -1.72 2.31
CA VAL A 207 9.49 -1.06 1.88
C VAL A 207 9.16 0.15 2.75
N VAL A 208 9.27 0.01 4.07
CA VAL A 208 9.03 1.12 5.01
C VAL A 208 10.09 2.21 4.82
N ALA A 209 11.36 1.87 4.68
CA ALA A 209 12.43 2.83 4.40
C ALA A 209 12.17 3.62 3.11
N ARG A 210 11.79 2.94 2.01
CA ARG A 210 11.38 3.60 0.75
C ARG A 210 10.19 4.53 0.94
N GLY A 211 9.16 4.10 1.69
CA GLY A 211 8.00 4.94 2.01
C GLY A 211 8.38 6.20 2.79
N VAL A 212 9.19 6.08 3.84
CA VAL A 212 9.66 7.23 4.63
C VAL A 212 10.56 8.15 3.79
N ALA A 213 11.41 7.60 2.92
CA ALA A 213 12.20 8.39 1.99
C ALA A 213 11.35 9.16 0.97
N LEU A 214 10.29 8.54 0.44
CA LEU A 214 9.32 9.23 -0.42
C LEU A 214 8.58 10.35 0.32
N ALA A 215 8.19 10.12 1.57
CA ALA A 215 7.58 11.15 2.41
C ALA A 215 8.55 12.34 2.60
N ALA A 216 9.82 12.07 2.88
CA ALA A 216 10.84 13.13 2.96
C ALA A 216 11.00 13.86 1.62
N LEU A 217 11.09 13.15 0.50
CA LEU A 217 11.19 13.76 -0.83
C LEU A 217 9.97 14.63 -1.17
N SER A 218 8.77 14.25 -0.75
CA SER A 218 7.56 15.07 -0.89
C SER A 218 7.66 16.36 -0.08
N VAL A 219 8.06 16.28 1.20
CA VAL A 219 8.29 17.48 2.04
C VAL A 219 9.37 18.40 1.46
N LEU A 220 10.37 17.86 0.76
CA LEU A 220 11.42 18.63 0.08
C LEU A 220 10.99 19.22 -1.28
N GLY A 221 9.78 18.93 -1.77
CA GLY A 221 9.32 19.31 -3.11
C GLY A 221 10.10 18.59 -4.23
N GLN A 222 10.58 17.37 -3.98
CA GLN A 222 11.41 16.56 -4.87
C GLN A 222 10.77 15.19 -5.18
N SER A 223 9.45 15.08 -5.11
CA SER A 223 8.67 13.84 -5.30
C SER A 223 9.00 13.10 -6.60
N ASP A 224 9.36 13.82 -7.68
CA ASP A 224 9.74 13.21 -8.97
C ASP A 224 10.98 12.30 -8.88
N ARG A 225 11.91 12.60 -7.96
CA ARG A 225 13.10 11.77 -7.69
C ARG A 225 12.74 10.44 -7.04
N GLY A 226 11.59 10.39 -6.38
CA GLY A 226 11.06 9.24 -5.70
C GLY A 226 10.64 8.09 -6.61
N ARG A 227 10.53 8.29 -7.93
CA ARG A 227 10.04 7.26 -8.86
C ARG A 227 10.83 5.94 -8.78
N ALA A 228 12.14 6.01 -8.53
CA ALA A 228 12.99 4.82 -8.39
C ALA A 228 12.73 4.04 -7.08
N LEU A 229 12.14 4.68 -6.08
CA LEU A 229 11.82 4.09 -4.77
C LEU A 229 10.50 3.33 -4.78
N MET A 230 9.72 3.38 -5.87
CA MET A 230 8.39 2.77 -5.97
C MET A 230 8.41 1.26 -6.24
N SER A 231 9.57 0.60 -6.08
CA SER A 231 9.69 -0.85 -6.19
C SER A 231 10.67 -1.43 -5.19
N GLU A 232 10.31 -2.58 -4.63
CA GLU A 232 11.12 -3.43 -3.77
C GLU A 232 11.08 -4.87 -4.33
N PRO A 233 12.22 -5.43 -4.80
CA PRO A 233 12.25 -6.69 -5.54
C PRO A 233 11.64 -7.91 -4.84
N ARG A 234 11.73 -8.01 -3.50
CA ARG A 234 11.17 -9.16 -2.77
C ARG A 234 9.66 -9.07 -2.71
N THR A 235 9.11 -7.89 -2.44
CA THR A 235 7.66 -7.67 -2.50
C THR A 235 7.12 -7.86 -3.91
N ALA A 236 7.81 -7.32 -4.93
CA ALA A 236 7.44 -7.52 -6.34
C ALA A 236 7.33 -9.02 -6.69
N MET A 237 8.32 -9.82 -6.27
CA MET A 237 8.33 -11.26 -6.48
C MET A 237 7.18 -11.95 -5.75
N CYS A 238 6.95 -11.61 -4.48
CA CYS A 238 5.87 -12.18 -3.68
C CYS A 238 4.50 -11.97 -4.35
N LEU A 239 4.21 -10.73 -4.76
CA LEU A 239 2.95 -10.39 -5.42
C LEU A 239 2.79 -11.10 -6.77
N ARG A 240 3.88 -11.24 -7.53
CA ARG A 240 3.88 -12.01 -8.77
C ARG A 240 3.54 -13.47 -8.54
N MET A 241 4.11 -14.08 -7.49
CA MET A 241 3.83 -15.46 -7.12
C MET A 241 2.39 -15.65 -6.65
N ALA A 242 1.86 -14.75 -5.80
CA ALA A 242 0.45 -14.76 -5.41
C ALA A 242 -0.48 -14.77 -6.62
N LYS A 243 -0.20 -13.92 -7.61
CA LYS A 243 -0.98 -13.84 -8.85
C LYS A 243 -0.87 -15.11 -9.70
N LEU A 244 0.34 -15.68 -9.83
CA LEU A 244 0.54 -16.94 -10.54
C LEU A 244 -0.20 -18.10 -9.87
N ASN A 245 -0.15 -18.19 -8.55
CA ASN A 245 -0.86 -19.20 -7.78
C ASN A 245 -2.37 -19.09 -8.00
N LEU A 246 -2.92 -17.87 -8.01
CA LEU A 246 -4.33 -17.64 -8.33
C LEU A 246 -4.68 -18.19 -9.71
N TYR A 247 -3.88 -17.90 -10.73
CA TYR A 247 -4.15 -18.39 -12.09
C TYR A 247 -4.06 -19.90 -12.19
N GLN A 248 -3.10 -20.53 -11.51
CA GLN A 248 -2.94 -21.98 -11.51
C GLN A 248 -4.11 -22.66 -10.80
N CYS A 249 -4.51 -22.14 -9.63
CA CYS A 249 -5.67 -22.63 -8.89
C CYS A 249 -6.95 -22.56 -9.72
N LEU A 250 -7.23 -21.39 -10.33
CA LEU A 250 -8.42 -21.21 -11.16
C LEU A 250 -8.39 -22.05 -12.44
N ALA A 251 -7.20 -22.33 -13.00
CA ALA A 251 -7.06 -23.20 -14.17
C ALA A 251 -7.42 -24.66 -13.86
N SER A 252 -7.16 -25.13 -12.63
CA SER A 252 -7.57 -26.46 -12.15
C SER A 252 -8.98 -26.51 -11.56
N ALA A 253 -9.54 -25.36 -11.16
CA ALA A 253 -10.82 -25.28 -10.46
C ALA A 253 -12.01 -25.68 -11.36
N GLY A 254 -12.90 -26.53 -10.83
CA GLY A 254 -14.06 -27.06 -11.51
C GLY A 254 -15.39 -26.50 -10.97
N PRO A 255 -15.84 -26.90 -9.77
CA PRO A 255 -17.05 -26.36 -9.15
C PRO A 255 -16.87 -24.97 -8.53
N HIS A 256 -17.97 -24.28 -8.25
CA HIS A 256 -17.95 -22.94 -7.67
C HIS A 256 -17.28 -22.84 -6.29
N TYR A 257 -17.34 -23.88 -5.45
CA TYR A 257 -16.65 -23.84 -4.15
C TYR A 257 -15.11 -23.79 -4.31
N GLU A 258 -14.56 -24.33 -5.40
CA GLU A 258 -13.12 -24.25 -5.67
C GLU A 258 -12.69 -22.83 -6.05
N ASP A 259 -13.57 -22.06 -6.71
CA ASP A 259 -13.34 -20.64 -6.99
C ASP A 259 -13.28 -19.81 -5.71
N ILE A 260 -14.14 -20.12 -4.72
CA ILE A 260 -14.12 -19.48 -3.39
C ILE A 260 -12.80 -19.82 -2.67
N PHE A 261 -12.33 -21.07 -2.77
CA PHE A 261 -11.03 -21.45 -2.21
C PHE A 261 -9.89 -20.67 -2.87
N CYS A 262 -9.84 -20.62 -4.21
CA CYS A 262 -8.81 -19.88 -4.94
C CYS A 262 -8.83 -18.39 -4.62
N LEU A 263 -10.02 -17.80 -4.47
CA LEU A 263 -10.21 -16.42 -4.03
C LEU A 263 -9.63 -16.20 -2.62
N GLY A 264 -10.08 -16.97 -1.64
CA GLY A 264 -9.63 -16.82 -0.25
C GLY A 264 -8.12 -17.05 -0.10
N GLN A 265 -7.57 -18.12 -0.70
CA GLN A 265 -6.15 -18.44 -0.60
C GLN A 265 -5.27 -17.49 -1.42
N HIS A 266 -5.49 -17.38 -2.72
CA HIS A 266 -4.49 -16.78 -3.61
C HIS A 266 -4.81 -15.34 -4.03
N ALA A 267 -6.06 -14.91 -3.93
CA ALA A 267 -6.44 -13.52 -4.20
C ALA A 267 -6.50 -12.65 -2.93
N MET A 268 -6.54 -13.26 -1.73
CA MET A 268 -6.62 -12.54 -0.45
C MET A 268 -5.47 -12.90 0.50
N ILE A 269 -5.36 -14.16 0.96
CA ILE A 269 -4.32 -14.57 1.92
C ILE A 269 -2.92 -14.29 1.38
N ASP A 270 -2.58 -14.80 0.20
CA ASP A 270 -1.24 -14.64 -0.38
C ASP A 270 -0.82 -13.15 -0.52
N PRO A 271 -1.62 -12.24 -1.15
CA PRO A 271 -1.24 -10.83 -1.23
C PRO A 271 -1.25 -10.13 0.14
N GLY A 272 -2.16 -10.48 1.05
CA GLY A 272 -2.16 -9.96 2.43
C GLY A 272 -0.88 -10.33 3.17
N GLN A 273 -0.43 -11.58 3.03
CA GLN A 273 0.85 -12.06 3.56
C GLN A 273 2.04 -11.35 2.91
N CYS A 274 2.01 -11.08 1.59
CA CYS A 274 3.06 -10.29 0.95
C CYS A 274 3.19 -8.89 1.56
N VAL A 275 2.07 -8.23 1.91
CA VAL A 275 2.08 -6.93 2.60
C VAL A 275 2.62 -7.06 4.02
N VAL A 276 2.24 -8.10 4.78
CA VAL A 276 2.78 -8.37 6.12
C VAL A 276 4.28 -8.66 6.09
N GLU A 277 4.76 -9.46 5.15
CA GLU A 277 6.19 -9.72 4.99
C GLU A 277 6.95 -8.47 4.58
N ALA A 278 6.34 -7.58 3.77
CA ALA A 278 6.92 -6.29 3.42
C ALA A 278 7.16 -5.38 4.62
N THR A 279 6.51 -5.60 5.77
CA THR A 279 6.77 -4.83 7.00
C THR A 279 7.89 -5.41 7.85
N LYS A 280 8.51 -6.53 7.46
CA LYS A 280 9.58 -7.19 8.21
C LYS A 280 10.94 -6.84 7.62
N ALA A 281 11.91 -6.56 8.49
CA ALA A 281 13.29 -6.44 8.06
C ALA A 281 13.81 -7.77 7.48
N PRO A 282 14.72 -7.74 6.49
CA PRO A 282 15.40 -8.91 6.00
C PRO A 282 16.03 -9.67 7.16
N THR A 283 15.62 -10.92 7.36
CA THR A 283 16.42 -11.83 8.17
C THR A 283 17.70 -12.10 7.38
N HIS A 284 18.84 -11.59 7.86
CA HIS A 284 20.13 -12.02 7.33
C HIS A 284 20.22 -13.54 7.57
N ARG A 285 20.01 -14.34 6.53
CA ARG A 285 20.60 -15.68 6.50
C ARG A 285 22.09 -15.45 6.50
N MET A 286 22.75 -15.70 7.63
CA MET A 286 24.21 -15.79 7.69
C MET A 286 24.61 -16.77 6.59
N VAL A 287 25.25 -16.26 5.54
CA VAL A 287 25.93 -17.10 4.57
C VAL A 287 27.07 -17.72 5.36
N ALA A 288 26.97 -19.01 5.65
CA ALA A 288 28.07 -19.76 6.25
C ALA A 288 29.29 -19.59 5.33
N THR A 289 30.26 -18.81 5.79
CA THR A 289 31.54 -18.63 5.13
C THR A 289 32.17 -20.01 5.02
N LYS A 290 32.38 -20.50 3.80
CA LYS A 290 33.08 -21.77 3.55
C LYS A 290 34.40 -21.72 4.32
N ALA A 291 34.52 -22.55 5.35
CA ALA A 291 35.78 -22.81 6.02
C ALA A 291 36.75 -23.39 4.99
N SER A 292 37.82 -22.65 4.75
CA SER A 292 38.95 -23.01 3.91
C SER A 292 39.52 -24.35 4.37
N TYR A 293 39.34 -25.42 3.59
CA TYR A 293 40.21 -26.59 3.71
C TYR A 293 41.58 -26.20 3.14
N ARG A 294 42.55 -25.94 4.02
CA ARG A 294 43.96 -25.88 3.67
C ARG A 294 44.63 -27.15 4.17
N ARG A 295 45.15 -27.90 3.18
CA ARG A 295 46.17 -28.97 3.20
C ARG A 295 45.76 -30.31 3.79
#